data_AF-A0A804HRT6-F1
#
_entry.id   AF-A0A804HRT6-F1
#
_cell.length_a   1.000
_cell.length_b   1.000
_cell.length_c   1.000
_cell.angle_alpha   90.00
_cell.angle_beta   90.00
_cell.angle_gamma   90.00
#
_symmetry.space_group_name_H-M   'P 1'
#
loop_
_entity.id
_entity.type
_entity.pdbx_description
1 polymer ?
#
loop_
_entity_poly.entity_id
_entity_poly.type
_entity_poly.pdbx_seq_one_letter_code
_entity_poly.pdbx_strand_id
1 'polypeptide(L)'
;MESIVKSKASCGGTPGGAGNLVLILDYGSQYTHLITRRIRLHRQADASRRRPLRRPPLRPRRRSTLRQEYGKMEIAVAEGERGLYGSEAIGGHQTVWMSHGDEAVKLPKGFSVVARSLQGSVAAIENHSRRIYGLQYHPEVTHSTQGMETLWHFLLDVCGITADWKMQGVLEEEIKVIKGVVGPDEHVICALSGGVDSTDVATLVHKVIGNRLHCVFVDNGPIKATCFLKRIMSTFQSNLHLPVTYIDASEQFLGKLKGIKDPEMKKKIIG
;
A
#
# COMPACT_ATOMS: atom_id res chain seq x y z
N MET A 1 -18.96 -12.10 10.64
CA MET A 1 -18.10 -11.24 11.48
C MET A 1 -17.33 -10.34 10.51
N GLU A 2 -17.97 -9.27 10.04
CA GLU A 2 -17.42 -8.36 9.03
C GLU A 2 -16.43 -7.40 9.71
N SER A 3 -15.15 -7.52 9.39
CA SER A 3 -14.17 -6.51 9.79
C SER A 3 -14.22 -5.37 8.77
N ILE A 4 -14.97 -4.31 9.08
CA ILE A 4 -14.94 -3.09 8.27
C ILE A 4 -13.59 -2.41 8.51
N VAL A 5 -12.61 -2.65 7.63
CA VAL A 5 -11.38 -1.88 7.59
C VAL A 5 -11.71 -0.49 7.01
N LYS A 6 -12.05 0.46 7.88
CA LYS A 6 -12.19 1.87 7.50
C LYS A 6 -10.81 2.47 7.23
N SER A 7 -10.27 2.25 6.05
CA SER A 7 -9.12 3.02 5.56
C SER A 7 -9.61 4.40 5.12
N LYS A 8 -9.56 5.39 6.01
CA LYS A 8 -9.79 6.80 5.66
C LYS A 8 -8.54 7.30 4.92
N ALA A 9 -8.62 7.43 3.60
CA ALA A 9 -7.70 8.28 2.86
C ALA A 9 -8.26 9.70 2.89
N SER A 10 -7.77 10.53 3.81
CA SER A 10 -8.08 11.96 3.83
C SER A 10 -7.30 12.62 2.69
N CYS A 11 -8.00 13.10 1.67
CA CYS A 11 -7.40 13.95 0.64
C CYS A 11 -7.35 15.37 1.21
N GLY A 12 -6.14 15.92 1.26
CA GLY A 12 -5.96 17.24 1.81
C GLY A 12 -6.58 18.30 0.92
N GLY A 13 -7.64 18.90 1.42
CA GLY A 13 -8.46 19.89 0.74
C GLY A 13 -8.77 21.02 1.70
N THR A 14 -8.79 22.24 1.15
CA THR A 14 -9.23 23.48 1.83
C THR A 14 -10.43 23.26 2.75
N PRO A 15 -10.54 23.99 3.88
CA PRO A 15 -11.63 23.79 4.85
C PRO A 15 -12.98 24.07 4.15
N GLY A 16 -13.67 23.01 3.73
CA GLY A 16 -14.92 23.08 2.96
C GLY A 16 -15.01 22.17 1.72
N GLY A 17 -13.92 21.54 1.26
CA GLY A 17 -13.95 20.60 0.13
C GLY A 17 -14.00 19.15 0.59
N ALA A 18 -15.08 18.41 0.30
CA ALA A 18 -15.12 16.97 0.54
C ALA A 18 -14.11 16.27 -0.37
N GLY A 19 -12.99 15.81 0.18
CA GLY A 19 -12.00 15.02 -0.56
C GLY A 19 -12.61 13.75 -1.16
N ASN A 20 -12.10 13.33 -2.32
CA ASN A 20 -12.57 12.11 -2.98
C ASN A 20 -12.21 10.88 -2.15
N LEU A 21 -13.20 10.28 -1.49
CA LEU A 21 -13.02 9.10 -0.66
C LEU A 21 -13.32 7.82 -1.45
N VAL A 22 -12.34 6.91 -1.52
CA VAL A 22 -12.53 5.56 -2.02
C VAL A 22 -12.71 4.60 -0.84
N LEU A 23 -13.86 3.94 -0.78
CA LEU A 23 -14.12 2.89 0.20
C LEU A 23 -13.72 1.53 -0.38
N ILE A 24 -12.84 0.81 0.34
CA ILE A 24 -12.44 -0.54 0.00
C ILE A 24 -13.05 -1.47 1.05
N LEU A 25 -13.91 -2.38 0.61
CA LEU A 25 -14.49 -3.42 1.47
C LEU A 25 -13.63 -4.67 1.38
N ASP A 26 -13.01 -5.05 2.51
CA ASP A 26 -12.16 -6.23 2.58
C ASP A 26 -12.97 -7.48 2.92
N TYR A 27 -13.05 -8.41 1.97
CA TYR A 27 -13.69 -9.72 2.15
C TYR A 27 -12.69 -10.82 2.57
N GLY A 28 -11.48 -10.45 3.03
CA GLY A 28 -10.44 -11.37 3.48
C GLY A 28 -9.42 -11.72 2.40
N SER A 29 -9.29 -10.89 1.35
CA SER A 29 -8.29 -11.10 0.32
C SER A 29 -6.89 -10.76 0.84
N GLN A 30 -5.92 -11.62 0.54
CA GLN A 30 -4.51 -11.35 0.86
C GLN A 30 -3.97 -10.13 0.12
N TYR A 31 -4.62 -9.70 -0.97
CA TYR A 31 -4.19 -8.61 -1.84
C TYR A 31 -4.89 -7.27 -1.54
N THR A 32 -5.83 -7.19 -0.60
CA THR A 32 -6.59 -5.95 -0.32
C THR A 32 -5.68 -4.74 -0.05
N HIS A 33 -4.59 -4.95 0.69
CA HIS A 33 -3.60 -3.90 0.97
C HIS A 33 -2.92 -3.36 -0.30
N LEU A 34 -2.76 -4.18 -1.35
CA LEU A 34 -2.20 -3.76 -2.63
C LEU A 34 -3.17 -2.83 -3.37
N ILE A 35 -4.48 -3.06 -3.29
CA ILE A 35 -5.50 -2.17 -3.87
C ILE A 35 -5.32 -0.76 -3.28
N THR A 36 -5.28 -0.64 -1.95
CA THR A 36 -5.03 0.63 -1.25
C THR A 36 -3.73 1.29 -1.70
N ARG A 37 -2.66 0.50 -1.85
CA ARG A 37 -1.37 1.01 -2.31
C ARG A 37 -1.43 1.51 -3.76
N ARG A 38 -2.10 0.79 -4.66
CA ARG A 38 -2.23 1.18 -6.08
C ARG A 38 -3.02 2.46 -6.26
N ILE A 39 -4.10 2.63 -5.49
CA ILE A 39 -4.90 3.86 -5.48
C ILE A 39 -4.03 5.06 -5.05
N ARG A 40 -3.15 4.89 -4.04
CA ARG A 40 -2.25 5.95 -3.57
C ARG A 40 -1.09 6.26 -4.53
N LEU A 41 -0.67 5.33 -5.38
CA LEU A 41 0.55 5.45 -6.20
C LEU A 41 0.37 6.24 -7.52
N HIS A 42 -0.82 6.74 -7.81
CA HIS A 42 -1.23 7.33 -9.09
C HIS A 42 -0.20 8.29 -9.74
N ARG A 43 0.64 8.99 -8.97
CA ARG A 43 1.60 9.96 -9.53
C ARG A 43 3.07 9.56 -9.62
N GLN A 44 3.52 8.44 -9.03
CA GLN A 44 4.95 8.06 -9.16
C GLN A 44 5.28 7.50 -10.56
N ALA A 45 4.28 6.99 -11.28
CA ALA A 45 4.46 6.39 -12.61
C ALA A 45 4.65 7.42 -13.73
N ASP A 46 4.13 8.64 -13.58
CA ASP A 46 4.21 9.67 -14.62
C ASP A 46 5.63 10.25 -14.76
N ALA A 47 6.41 10.25 -13.67
CA ALA A 47 7.81 10.67 -13.67
C ALA A 47 8.80 9.57 -14.11
N SER A 48 8.36 8.31 -14.21
CA SER A 48 9.24 7.14 -14.43
C SER A 48 8.96 6.37 -15.74
N ARG A 49 8.00 6.80 -16.57
CA ARG A 49 7.79 6.25 -17.91
C ARG A 49 8.91 6.71 -18.87
N ARG A 50 10.04 5.98 -18.87
CA ARG A 50 10.88 5.68 -20.05
C ARG A 50 11.97 4.67 -19.69
N ARG A 51 11.64 3.37 -19.82
CA ARG A 51 12.44 2.36 -20.55
C ARG A 51 11.81 0.97 -20.38
N PRO A 52 11.47 0.26 -21.47
CA PRO A 52 11.05 -1.13 -21.36
C PRO A 52 12.24 -2.01 -20.97
N LEU A 53 12.13 -2.77 -19.88
CA LEU A 53 13.03 -3.87 -19.58
C LEU A 53 12.81 -4.98 -20.62
N ARG A 54 13.73 -5.15 -21.56
CA ARG A 54 13.82 -6.33 -22.42
C ARG A 54 14.05 -7.57 -21.55
N ARG A 55 13.17 -8.57 -21.64
CA ARG A 55 13.41 -9.92 -21.10
C ARG A 55 13.42 -10.96 -22.24
N PRO A 56 14.30 -11.99 -22.17
CA PRO A 56 14.48 -12.98 -23.24
C PRO A 56 13.38 -14.06 -23.24
N PRO A 57 13.25 -14.88 -24.31
CA PRO A 57 12.09 -15.74 -24.53
C PRO A 57 12.07 -16.96 -23.60
N LEU A 58 10.87 -17.30 -23.11
CA LEU A 58 10.62 -18.47 -22.27
C LEU A 58 10.32 -19.71 -23.12
N ARG A 59 10.99 -20.83 -22.83
CA ARG A 59 10.70 -22.16 -23.40
C ARG A 59 9.46 -22.80 -22.74
N PRO A 60 8.68 -23.63 -23.44
CA PRO A 60 7.48 -24.24 -22.88
C PRO A 60 7.73 -25.65 -22.31
N ARG A 61 7.18 -25.94 -21.12
CA ARG A 61 6.72 -27.24 -20.58
C ARG A 61 6.37 -27.05 -19.09
N ARG A 62 5.42 -27.72 -18.43
CA ARG A 62 4.60 -28.91 -18.69
C ARG A 62 3.32 -28.79 -17.81
N ARG A 63 2.20 -29.39 -18.23
CA ARG A 63 0.95 -29.50 -17.46
C ARG A 63 1.17 -30.18 -16.09
N SER A 64 0.60 -29.60 -15.03
CA SER A 64 0.11 -30.35 -13.87
C SER A 64 -1.33 -29.92 -13.58
N THR A 65 -2.21 -30.91 -13.48
CA THR A 65 -3.62 -30.76 -13.10
C THR A 65 -3.73 -30.93 -11.59
N LEU A 66 -3.36 -29.88 -10.88
CA LEU A 66 -3.83 -29.56 -9.54
C LEU A 66 -4.37 -28.14 -9.68
N ARG A 67 -5.68 -27.93 -9.52
CA ARG A 67 -6.30 -26.60 -9.69
C ARG A 67 -5.59 -25.61 -8.74
N GLN A 68 -4.64 -24.85 -9.28
CA GLN A 68 -4.06 -23.72 -8.56
C GLN A 68 -5.16 -22.68 -8.45
N GLU A 69 -5.36 -22.12 -7.25
CA GLU A 69 -6.35 -21.05 -7.02
C GLU A 69 -6.09 -19.81 -7.88
N TYR A 70 -4.85 -19.64 -8.37
CA TYR A 70 -4.45 -18.53 -9.20
C TYR A 70 -3.48 -18.93 -10.31
N GLY A 71 -3.54 -18.24 -11.46
CA GLY A 71 -2.66 -18.51 -12.59
C GLY A 71 -2.54 -17.34 -13.55
N LYS A 72 -1.42 -17.27 -14.28
CA LYS A 72 -1.28 -16.34 -15.42
C LYS A 72 -2.17 -16.81 -16.55
N MET A 73 -2.99 -15.89 -17.05
CA MET A 73 -3.89 -16.15 -18.16
C MET A 73 -3.90 -14.95 -19.09
N GLU A 74 -4.06 -15.20 -20.38
CA GLU A 74 -4.32 -14.15 -21.35
C GLU A 74 -5.83 -13.98 -21.51
N ILE A 75 -6.26 -12.71 -21.45
CA ILE A 75 -7.64 -12.31 -21.68
C ILE A 75 -7.70 -11.42 -22.92
N ALA A 76 -8.76 -11.60 -23.69
CA ALA A 76 -9.13 -10.75 -24.80
C ALA A 76 -10.20 -9.75 -24.31
N VAL A 77 -9.95 -8.47 -24.55
CA VAL A 77 -10.90 -7.39 -24.25
C VAL A 77 -11.86 -7.26 -25.43
N ALA A 78 -13.16 -7.32 -25.15
CA ALA A 78 -14.20 -7.26 -26.17
C ALA A 78 -14.19 -5.90 -26.90
N GLU A 79 -14.58 -5.90 -28.17
CA GLU A 79 -14.79 -4.68 -28.94
C GLU A 79 -16.08 -3.99 -28.46
N GLY A 80 -15.97 -2.81 -27.83
CA GLY A 80 -17.13 -2.09 -27.28
C GLY A 80 -16.77 -0.92 -26.34
N GLU A 81 -17.79 -0.15 -25.93
CA GLU A 81 -17.63 0.96 -24.98
C GLU A 81 -17.30 0.47 -23.56
N ARG A 82 -16.48 1.10 -22.69
CA ARG A 82 -15.47 2.19 -22.73
C ARG A 82 -14.89 2.42 -21.31
N GLY A 83 -15.56 1.95 -20.25
CA GLY A 83 -15.28 2.37 -18.87
C GLY A 83 -14.10 1.70 -18.18
N LEU A 84 -13.94 0.37 -18.30
CA LEU A 84 -13.02 -0.37 -17.43
C LEU A 84 -11.58 -0.46 -17.95
N TYR A 85 -11.41 -0.52 -19.27
CA TYR A 85 -10.12 -0.80 -19.92
C TYR A 85 -9.54 0.36 -20.73
N GLY A 86 -10.25 1.50 -20.79
CA GLY A 86 -9.89 2.63 -21.64
C GLY A 86 -9.96 2.27 -23.14
N SER A 87 -9.79 3.27 -24.00
CA SER A 87 -9.85 3.08 -25.46
C SER A 87 -8.66 2.33 -26.04
N GLU A 88 -7.51 2.33 -25.35
CA GLU A 88 -6.25 1.77 -25.86
C GLU A 88 -6.17 0.23 -25.75
N ALA A 89 -6.94 -0.38 -24.85
CA ALA A 89 -6.92 -1.83 -24.63
C ALA A 89 -8.02 -2.58 -25.40
N ILE A 90 -8.90 -1.87 -26.11
CA ILE A 90 -10.01 -2.45 -26.89
C ILE A 90 -9.47 -3.31 -28.04
N GLY A 91 -10.00 -4.52 -28.20
CA GLY A 91 -9.54 -5.48 -29.21
C GLY A 91 -8.16 -6.08 -28.93
N GLY A 92 -7.56 -5.72 -27.79
CA GLY A 92 -6.25 -6.17 -27.36
C GLY A 92 -6.29 -7.45 -26.52
N HIS A 93 -5.10 -7.99 -26.27
CA HIS A 93 -4.86 -9.06 -25.31
C HIS A 93 -4.02 -8.54 -24.17
N GLN A 94 -4.31 -8.98 -22.94
CA GLN A 94 -3.49 -8.65 -21.78
C GLN A 94 -3.28 -9.88 -20.91
N THR A 95 -2.10 -9.95 -20.28
CA THR A 95 -1.80 -10.99 -19.29
C THR A 95 -2.33 -10.55 -17.94
N VAL A 96 -3.17 -11.38 -17.33
CA VAL A 96 -3.75 -11.16 -16.00
C VAL A 96 -3.44 -12.31 -15.05
N TRP A 97 -3.47 -11.99 -13.77
CA TRP A 97 -3.41 -12.98 -12.69
C TRP A 97 -4.82 -13.40 -12.29
N MET A 98 -5.33 -14.42 -12.98
CA MET A 98 -6.70 -14.90 -12.86
C MET A 98 -6.89 -15.66 -11.54
N SER A 99 -8.04 -15.46 -10.89
CA SER A 99 -8.50 -16.35 -9.82
C SER A 99 -9.29 -17.50 -10.44
N HIS A 100 -8.83 -18.73 -10.20
CA HIS A 100 -9.45 -19.98 -10.65
C HIS A 100 -10.45 -20.55 -9.63
N GLY A 101 -10.94 -19.70 -8.72
CA GLY A 101 -12.00 -20.06 -7.79
C GLY A 101 -13.37 -20.17 -8.47
N ASP A 102 -14.37 -19.52 -7.89
CA ASP A 102 -15.73 -19.56 -8.40
C ASP A 102 -15.89 -18.69 -9.65
N GLU A 103 -16.44 -19.28 -10.72
CA GLU A 103 -16.73 -18.58 -11.97
C GLU A 103 -18.23 -18.23 -12.05
N ALA A 104 -18.54 -17.03 -12.54
CA ALA A 104 -19.90 -16.60 -12.79
C ALA A 104 -20.50 -17.37 -13.99
N VAL A 105 -21.24 -18.45 -13.72
CA VAL A 105 -21.89 -19.28 -14.75
C VAL A 105 -23.09 -18.58 -15.39
N LYS A 106 -23.79 -17.71 -14.65
CA LYS A 106 -24.96 -16.97 -15.14
C LYS A 106 -24.86 -15.49 -14.78
N LEU A 107 -24.85 -14.64 -15.79
CA LEU A 107 -24.80 -13.18 -15.61
C LEU A 107 -26.15 -12.67 -15.12
N PRO A 108 -26.17 -11.76 -14.12
CA PRO A 108 -27.39 -11.06 -13.74
C PRO A 108 -27.91 -10.20 -14.90
N LYS A 109 -29.22 -9.91 -14.91
CA LYS A 109 -29.83 -9.08 -15.96
C LYS A 109 -29.16 -7.69 -16.01
N GLY A 110 -28.80 -7.25 -17.21
CA GLY A 110 -28.19 -5.93 -17.47
C GLY A 110 -26.67 -5.89 -17.34
N PHE A 111 -25.99 -7.03 -17.14
CA PHE A 111 -24.54 -7.12 -17.23
C PHE A 111 -24.09 -7.57 -18.62
N SER A 112 -23.08 -6.90 -19.16
CA SER A 112 -22.34 -7.29 -20.37
C SER A 112 -20.97 -7.88 -20.00
N VAL A 113 -20.47 -8.80 -20.82
CA VAL A 113 -19.11 -9.32 -20.68
C VAL A 113 -18.17 -8.45 -21.49
N VAL A 114 -17.12 -7.92 -20.84
CA VAL A 114 -16.13 -7.04 -21.47
C VAL A 114 -14.76 -7.66 -21.63
N ALA A 115 -14.46 -8.74 -20.92
CA ALA A 115 -13.27 -9.53 -21.19
C ALA A 115 -13.52 -11.01 -20.96
N ARG A 116 -12.90 -11.84 -21.80
CA ARG A 116 -12.89 -13.31 -21.65
C ARG A 116 -11.47 -13.83 -21.73
N SER A 117 -11.19 -14.92 -21.03
CA SER A 117 -9.96 -15.66 -21.27
C SER A 117 -10.00 -16.33 -22.64
N LEU A 118 -8.82 -16.64 -23.18
CA LEU A 118 -8.70 -17.48 -24.39
C LEU A 118 -9.32 -18.88 -24.21
N GLN A 119 -9.55 -19.31 -22.96
CA GLN A 119 -10.20 -20.57 -22.61
C GLN A 119 -11.73 -20.44 -22.51
N GLY A 120 -12.29 -19.24 -22.71
CA GLY A 120 -13.73 -18.98 -22.73
C GLY A 120 -14.31 -18.47 -21.41
N SER A 121 -13.55 -18.52 -20.31
CA SER A 121 -14.02 -18.06 -19.01
C SER A 121 -14.24 -16.56 -18.96
N VAL A 122 -15.25 -16.12 -18.21
CA VAL A 122 -15.57 -14.69 -18.05
C VAL A 122 -14.51 -14.04 -17.16
N ALA A 123 -13.78 -13.05 -17.70
CA ALA A 123 -12.73 -12.36 -16.97
C ALA A 123 -13.19 -11.01 -16.39
N ALA A 124 -14.10 -10.32 -17.09
CA ALA A 124 -14.64 -9.06 -16.63
C ALA A 124 -16.07 -8.82 -17.12
N ILE A 125 -16.87 -8.19 -16.27
CA ILE A 125 -18.28 -7.85 -16.52
C ILE A 125 -18.53 -6.39 -16.15
N GLU A 126 -19.49 -5.76 -16.80
CA GLU A 126 -19.90 -4.40 -16.48
C GLU A 126 -21.41 -4.21 -16.59
N ASN A 127 -21.91 -3.21 -15.87
CA ASN A 127 -23.26 -2.70 -15.97
C ASN A 127 -23.20 -1.17 -15.89
N HIS A 128 -23.22 -0.51 -17.05
CA HIS A 128 -23.12 0.95 -17.15
C HIS A 128 -24.28 1.68 -16.45
N SER A 129 -25.50 1.14 -16.54
CA SER A 129 -26.69 1.76 -15.93
C SER A 129 -26.59 1.82 -14.40
N ARG A 130 -25.96 0.82 -13.79
CA ARG A 130 -25.76 0.73 -12.33
C ARG A 130 -24.35 1.13 -11.87
N ARG A 131 -23.44 1.40 -12.80
CA ARG A 131 -22.00 1.63 -12.56
C ARG A 131 -21.35 0.50 -11.72
N ILE A 132 -21.71 -0.74 -12.02
CA ILE A 132 -21.15 -1.92 -11.35
C ILE A 132 -20.20 -2.63 -12.31
N TYR A 133 -18.98 -2.89 -11.86
CA TYR A 133 -17.92 -3.53 -12.63
C TYR A 133 -17.38 -4.69 -11.82
N GLY A 134 -17.14 -5.82 -12.47
CA GLY A 134 -16.64 -7.04 -11.85
C GLY A 134 -15.41 -7.56 -12.60
N LEU A 135 -14.38 -7.92 -11.86
CA LEU A 135 -13.15 -8.52 -12.36
C LEU A 135 -12.94 -9.88 -11.67
N GLN A 136 -12.62 -10.91 -12.44
CA GLN A 136 -12.31 -12.26 -11.95
C GLN A 136 -10.79 -12.47 -11.74
N TYR A 137 -9.99 -11.44 -12.02
CA TYR A 137 -8.54 -11.44 -11.84
C TYR A 137 -8.12 -10.29 -10.92
N HIS A 138 -6.87 -10.33 -10.46
CA HIS A 138 -6.30 -9.32 -9.58
C HIS A 138 -5.57 -8.23 -10.38
N PRO A 139 -6.17 -7.05 -10.64
CA PRO A 139 -5.46 -5.94 -11.28
C PRO A 139 -4.38 -5.31 -10.38
N GLU A 140 -4.44 -5.52 -9.06
CA GLU A 140 -3.55 -4.91 -8.07
C GLU A 140 -2.15 -5.54 -8.05
N VAL A 141 -2.02 -6.78 -8.51
CA VAL A 141 -0.75 -7.53 -8.51
C VAL A 141 0.08 -7.21 -9.75
N THR A 142 1.40 -7.21 -9.60
CA THR A 142 2.34 -6.94 -10.70
C THR A 142 2.32 -7.97 -11.82
N HIS A 143 1.71 -9.14 -11.58
CA HIS A 143 1.58 -10.18 -12.59
C HIS A 143 0.55 -9.83 -13.68
N SER A 144 -0.37 -8.91 -13.39
CA SER A 144 -1.30 -8.34 -14.35
C SER A 144 -0.64 -7.14 -15.03
N THR A 145 -0.26 -7.28 -16.30
CA THR A 145 0.62 -6.32 -17.00
C THR A 145 0.00 -4.94 -17.17
N GLN A 146 -1.32 -4.87 -17.28
CA GLN A 146 -2.11 -3.64 -17.46
C GLN A 146 -3.11 -3.45 -16.30
N GLY A 147 -2.85 -4.09 -15.15
CA GLY A 147 -3.76 -4.06 -14.01
C GLY A 147 -3.86 -2.67 -13.37
N MET A 148 -2.77 -1.91 -13.33
CA MET A 148 -2.80 -0.53 -12.81
C MET A 148 -3.63 0.38 -13.71
N GLU A 149 -3.45 0.27 -15.02
CA GLU A 149 -4.21 1.02 -16.03
C GLU A 149 -5.71 0.74 -15.89
N THR A 150 -6.09 -0.53 -15.69
CA THR A 150 -7.50 -0.91 -15.43
C THR A 150 -8.05 -0.21 -14.18
N LEU A 151 -7.31 -0.22 -13.07
CA LEU A 151 -7.73 0.47 -11.84
C LEU A 151 -7.83 1.99 -12.02
N TRP A 152 -6.97 2.57 -12.85
CA TRP A 152 -6.99 4.01 -13.11
C TRP A 152 -8.15 4.43 -13.99
N HIS A 153 -8.47 3.70 -15.05
CA HIS A 153 -9.68 3.94 -15.85
C HIS A 153 -10.93 3.86 -14.98
N PHE A 154 -11.00 2.90 -14.06
CA PHE A 154 -12.08 2.84 -13.09
C PHE A 154 -12.15 4.08 -12.18
N LEU A 155 -11.03 4.52 -11.59
CA LEU A 155 -11.05 5.65 -10.66
C LEU A 155 -11.28 7.01 -11.35
N LEU A 156 -10.63 7.25 -12.47
CA LEU A 156 -10.65 8.54 -13.16
C LEU A 156 -11.85 8.65 -14.10
N ASP A 157 -12.05 7.66 -14.96
CA ASP A 157 -13.03 7.76 -16.05
C ASP A 157 -14.43 7.34 -15.58
N VAL A 158 -14.52 6.29 -14.75
CA VAL A 158 -15.81 5.80 -14.24
C VAL A 158 -16.24 6.55 -12.98
N CYS A 159 -15.37 6.65 -11.98
CA CYS A 159 -15.70 7.33 -10.72
C CYS A 159 -15.54 8.85 -10.78
N GLY A 160 -14.81 9.40 -11.76
CA GLY A 160 -14.60 10.85 -11.89
C GLY A 160 -13.71 11.44 -10.79
N ILE A 161 -12.88 10.61 -10.15
CA ILE A 161 -12.03 11.05 -9.03
C ILE A 161 -10.88 11.88 -9.58
N THR A 162 -10.67 13.06 -9.01
CA THR A 162 -9.48 13.87 -9.30
C THR A 162 -8.29 13.34 -8.53
N ALA A 163 -7.15 13.18 -9.20
CA ALA A 163 -5.90 12.78 -8.57
C ALA A 163 -5.17 13.99 -7.92
N ASP A 164 -5.79 14.58 -6.90
CA ASP A 164 -5.29 15.75 -6.18
C ASP A 164 -4.40 15.39 -4.97
N TRP A 165 -4.30 14.11 -4.63
CA TRP A 165 -3.50 13.65 -3.50
C TRP A 165 -2.00 13.94 -3.67
N LYS A 166 -1.47 14.83 -2.82
CA LYS A 166 -0.05 15.21 -2.78
C LYS A 166 0.50 15.04 -1.36
N MET A 167 1.69 14.46 -1.26
CA MET A 167 2.40 14.32 0.02
C MET A 167 2.64 15.66 0.72
N GLN A 168 2.84 16.74 -0.04
CA GLN A 168 2.98 18.09 0.54
C GLN A 168 1.72 18.54 1.27
N GLY A 169 0.53 18.27 0.71
CA GLY A 169 -0.73 18.61 1.36
C GLY A 169 -0.94 17.82 2.65
N VAL A 170 -0.64 16.51 2.62
CA VAL A 170 -0.69 15.67 3.83
C VAL A 170 0.26 16.20 4.90
N LEU A 171 1.48 16.55 4.53
CA LEU A 171 2.46 17.11 5.47
C LEU A 171 1.95 18.38 6.15
N GLU A 172 1.38 19.32 5.39
CA GLU A 172 0.83 20.57 5.93
C GLU A 172 -0.35 20.34 6.86
N GLU A 173 -1.21 19.38 6.55
CA GLU A 173 -2.34 19.00 7.40
C GLU A 173 -1.87 18.36 8.71
N GLU A 174 -0.94 17.42 8.66
CA GLU A 174 -0.37 16.81 9.86
C GLU A 174 0.33 17.84 10.74
N ILE A 175 1.03 18.82 10.16
CA ILE A 175 1.61 19.94 10.91
C ILE A 175 0.51 20.74 11.64
N LYS A 176 -0.62 21.00 10.99
CA LYS A 176 -1.76 21.71 11.62
C LYS A 176 -2.37 20.89 12.75
N VAL A 177 -2.52 19.58 12.55
CA VAL A 177 -3.02 18.66 13.58
C VAL A 177 -2.09 18.67 14.80
N ILE A 178 -0.78 18.52 14.59
CA ILE A 178 0.20 18.54 15.68
C ILE A 178 0.14 19.87 16.44
N LYS A 179 0.09 21.01 15.73
CA LYS A 179 -0.05 22.34 16.37
C LYS A 179 -1.36 22.54 17.12
N GLY A 180 -2.44 21.88 16.70
CA GLY A 180 -3.73 21.95 17.37
C GLY A 180 -3.82 21.05 18.61
N VAL A 181 -3.06 19.95 18.63
CA VAL A 181 -3.04 18.99 19.74
C VAL A 181 -2.04 19.38 20.82
N VAL A 182 -0.85 19.89 20.44
CA VAL A 182 0.22 20.22 21.39
C VAL A 182 0.12 21.71 21.76
N GLY A 183 -0.11 21.99 23.04
CA GLY A 183 -0.17 23.33 23.59
C GLY A 183 1.16 24.10 23.45
N PRO A 184 1.17 25.43 23.67
CA PRO A 184 2.35 26.27 23.49
C PRO A 184 3.53 25.89 24.41
N ASP A 185 3.24 25.43 25.63
CA ASP A 185 4.24 25.09 26.66
C ASP A 185 4.37 23.58 26.90
N GLU A 186 3.65 22.75 26.14
CA GLU A 186 3.67 21.31 26.32
C GLU A 186 4.92 20.66 25.72
N HIS A 187 5.39 19.61 26.37
CA HIS A 187 6.53 18.82 25.92
C HIS A 187 6.07 17.46 25.41
N VAL A 188 6.74 16.94 24.38
CA VAL A 188 6.40 15.66 23.75
C VAL A 188 7.56 14.70 23.91
N ILE A 189 7.27 13.45 24.27
CA ILE A 189 8.25 12.38 24.33
C ILE A 189 8.04 11.46 23.12
N CYS A 190 9.14 11.11 22.44
CA CYS A 190 9.12 10.19 21.31
C CYS A 190 10.08 9.03 21.54
N ALA A 191 9.57 7.80 21.47
CA ALA A 191 10.41 6.60 21.50
C ALA A 191 11.00 6.34 20.11
N LEU A 192 12.32 6.44 19.99
CA LEU A 192 13.05 6.11 18.77
C LEU A 192 13.53 4.66 18.81
N SER A 193 13.14 3.89 17.80
CA SER A 193 13.60 2.51 17.63
C SER A 193 14.77 2.36 16.67
N GLY A 194 15.10 3.43 15.92
CA GLY A 194 16.01 3.35 14.77
C GLY A 194 15.32 2.97 13.46
N GLY A 195 14.02 2.70 13.48
CA GLY A 195 13.20 2.49 12.29
C GLY A 195 12.89 3.79 11.55
N VAL A 196 12.53 3.66 10.27
CA VAL A 196 12.15 4.80 9.41
C VAL A 196 10.94 5.52 9.99
N ASP A 197 9.89 4.79 10.38
CA ASP A 197 8.64 5.38 10.88
C ASP A 197 8.84 6.29 12.10
N SER A 198 9.51 5.79 13.15
CA SER A 198 9.77 6.59 14.36
C SER A 198 10.67 7.80 14.06
N THR A 199 11.60 7.66 13.10
CA THR A 199 12.52 8.73 12.70
C THR A 199 11.78 9.82 11.93
N ASP A 200 10.89 9.44 11.02
CA ASP A 200 10.06 10.36 10.25
C ASP A 200 9.11 11.12 11.15
N VAL A 201 8.45 10.43 12.10
CA VAL A 201 7.59 11.06 13.12
C VAL A 201 8.38 12.05 13.98
N ALA A 202 9.53 11.63 14.53
CA ALA A 202 10.35 12.51 15.35
C ALA A 202 10.82 13.74 14.57
N THR A 203 11.23 13.56 13.31
CA THR A 203 11.64 14.67 12.43
C THR A 203 10.49 15.61 12.14
N LEU A 204 9.29 15.08 11.88
CA LEU A 204 8.11 15.89 11.63
C LEU A 204 7.72 16.71 12.85
N VAL A 205 7.64 16.08 14.02
CA VAL A 205 7.28 16.75 15.27
C VAL A 205 8.34 17.78 15.65
N HIS A 206 9.64 17.45 15.52
CA HIS A 206 10.74 18.38 15.80
C HIS A 206 10.65 19.64 14.94
N LYS A 207 10.28 19.53 13.66
CA LYS A 207 10.06 20.71 12.80
C LYS A 207 8.94 21.62 13.30
N VAL A 208 7.99 21.10 14.07
CA VAL A 208 6.83 21.84 14.58
C VAL A 208 7.08 22.44 15.97
N ILE A 209 7.63 21.64 16.90
CA ILE A 209 7.76 22.03 18.32
C ILE A 209 9.20 22.31 18.76
N GLY A 210 10.20 22.02 17.90
CA GLY A 210 11.61 22.23 18.18
C GLY A 210 12.09 21.46 19.42
N ASN A 211 12.80 22.18 20.29
CA ASN A 211 13.45 21.65 21.50
C ASN A 211 12.48 21.13 22.58
N ARG A 212 11.16 21.26 22.39
CA ARG A 212 10.16 20.69 23.29
C ARG A 212 9.93 19.20 23.05
N LEU A 213 10.47 18.66 21.95
CA LEU A 213 10.53 17.23 21.72
C LEU A 213 11.67 16.61 22.53
N HIS A 214 11.41 15.48 23.17
CA HIS A 214 12.41 14.66 23.85
C HIS A 214 12.39 13.26 23.26
N CYS A 215 13.41 12.91 22.50
CA CYS A 215 13.51 11.60 21.89
C CYS A 215 14.31 10.66 22.80
N VAL A 216 13.80 9.45 23.04
CA VAL A 216 14.49 8.43 23.83
C VAL A 216 14.79 7.24 22.93
N PHE A 217 16.06 6.86 22.83
CA PHE A 217 16.51 5.66 22.14
C PHE A 217 17.07 4.67 23.17
N VAL A 218 16.44 3.49 23.26
CA VAL A 218 16.85 2.43 24.18
C VAL A 218 17.50 1.30 23.38
N ASP A 219 18.78 1.04 23.61
CA ASP A 219 19.44 -0.15 23.09
C ASP A 219 19.15 -1.35 24.00
N ASN A 220 18.53 -2.38 23.43
CA ASN A 220 18.21 -3.63 24.10
C ASN A 220 19.29 -4.72 23.92
N GLY A 221 20.41 -4.41 23.25
CA GLY A 221 21.59 -5.27 23.13
C GLY A 221 21.76 -6.18 21.89
N PRO A 222 20.74 -6.59 21.10
CA PRO A 222 20.96 -7.37 19.89
C PRO A 222 21.56 -6.56 18.73
N ILE A 223 21.74 -5.24 18.88
CA ILE A 223 22.42 -4.37 17.90
C ILE A 223 23.93 -4.64 17.97
N LYS A 224 24.35 -5.82 17.50
CA LYS A 224 25.72 -6.35 17.60
C LYS A 224 26.79 -5.59 16.80
N ALA A 225 26.42 -4.57 16.03
CA ALA A 225 27.37 -3.77 15.27
C ALA A 225 27.47 -2.36 15.88
N THR A 226 28.55 -2.10 16.62
CA THR A 226 28.90 -0.78 17.14
C THR A 226 28.89 0.29 16.03
N CYS A 227 29.14 -0.10 14.78
CA CYS A 227 29.06 0.76 13.60
C CYS A 227 27.62 1.18 13.25
N PHE A 228 26.63 0.28 13.39
CA PHE A 228 25.23 0.60 13.11
C PHE A 228 24.65 1.59 14.12
N LEU A 229 24.97 1.39 15.41
CA LEU A 229 24.55 2.31 16.46
C LEU A 229 25.19 3.70 16.30
N LYS A 230 26.49 3.76 15.99
CA LYS A 230 27.17 5.03 15.65
C LYS A 230 26.54 5.72 14.44
N ARG A 231 26.16 4.97 13.42
CA ARG A 231 25.51 5.51 12.22
C ARG A 231 24.12 6.06 12.53
N ILE A 232 23.33 5.36 13.36
CA ILE A 232 22.01 5.83 13.79
C ILE A 232 22.16 7.13 14.60
N MET A 233 23.02 7.14 15.61
CA MET A 233 23.24 8.32 16.45
C MET A 233 23.75 9.52 15.63
N SER A 234 24.69 9.30 14.71
CA SER A 234 25.16 10.35 13.79
C SER A 234 24.03 10.85 12.88
N THR A 235 23.14 9.98 12.41
CA THR A 235 21.98 10.40 11.61
C THR A 235 21.03 11.27 12.42
N PHE A 236 20.75 10.90 13.67
CA PHE A 236 19.85 11.66 14.53
C PHE A 236 20.43 13.01 14.96
N GLN A 237 21.69 13.04 15.38
CA GLN A 237 22.31 14.25 15.93
C GLN A 237 22.86 15.16 14.83
N SER A 238 23.58 14.62 13.84
CA SER A 238 24.29 15.42 12.84
C SER A 238 23.41 15.81 11.64
N ASN A 239 22.55 14.90 11.17
CA ASN A 239 21.73 15.18 9.99
C ASN A 239 20.37 15.78 10.37
N LEU A 240 19.73 15.24 11.41
CA LEU A 240 18.35 15.59 11.79
C LEU A 240 18.27 16.55 12.98
N HIS A 241 19.38 16.80 13.68
CA HIS A 241 19.46 17.69 14.85
C HIS A 241 18.42 17.37 15.92
N LEU A 242 18.11 16.09 16.12
CA LEU A 242 17.09 15.66 17.06
C LEU A 242 17.64 15.63 18.50
N PRO A 243 16.87 16.10 19.50
CA PRO A 243 17.22 15.99 20.91
C PRO A 243 17.04 14.53 21.40
N VAL A 244 18.06 13.69 21.18
CA VAL A 244 18.02 12.26 21.52
C VAL A 244 18.78 11.96 22.80
N THR A 245 18.10 11.37 23.77
CA THR A 245 18.69 10.68 24.92
C THR A 245 18.93 9.22 24.58
N TYR A 246 20.21 8.81 24.61
CA TYR A 246 20.63 7.44 24.41
C TYR A 246 20.70 6.69 25.74
N ILE A 247 20.05 5.52 25.82
CA ILE A 247 20.06 4.63 26.99
C ILE A 247 20.57 3.27 26.54
N ASP A 248 21.70 2.83 27.10
CA ASP A 248 22.18 1.46 26.95
C ASP A 248 21.58 0.58 28.05
N ALA A 249 20.64 -0.29 27.68
CA ALA A 249 20.03 -1.27 28.55
C ALA A 249 20.42 -2.71 28.17
N SER A 250 21.46 -2.88 27.35
CA SER A 250 21.85 -4.16 26.74
C SER A 250 22.04 -5.26 27.78
N GLU A 251 22.78 -4.98 28.86
CA GLU A 251 23.03 -5.97 29.92
C GLU A 251 21.74 -6.38 30.65
N GLN A 252 20.84 -5.43 30.89
CA GLN A 252 19.57 -5.69 31.56
C GLN A 252 18.67 -6.61 30.73
N PHE A 253 18.57 -6.36 29.43
CA PHE A 253 17.77 -7.19 28.51
C PHE A 253 18.41 -8.57 28.30
N LEU A 254 19.72 -8.63 28.03
CA LEU A 254 20.43 -9.89 27.83
C LEU A 254 20.43 -10.76 29.11
N GLY A 255 20.50 -10.15 30.29
CA GLY A 255 20.37 -10.83 31.57
C GLY A 255 19.00 -11.50 31.75
N LYS A 256 17.91 -10.77 31.46
CA LYS A 256 16.55 -11.30 31.53
C LYS A 256 16.24 -12.38 30.50
N LEU A 257 16.93 -12.37 29.35
CA LEU A 257 16.76 -13.37 28.29
C LEU A 257 17.58 -14.65 28.50
N LYS A 258 18.44 -14.69 29.52
CA LYS A 258 19.32 -15.83 29.80
C LYS A 258 18.50 -17.07 30.15
N GLY A 259 18.73 -18.16 29.41
CA GLY A 259 18.08 -19.45 29.64
C GLY A 259 16.66 -19.59 29.05
N ILE A 260 16.11 -18.52 28.45
CA ILE A 260 14.78 -18.55 27.85
C ILE A 260 14.89 -19.10 26.43
N LYS A 261 14.15 -20.18 26.16
CA LYS A 261 14.10 -20.82 24.83
C LYS A 261 12.86 -20.44 24.04
N ASP A 262 11.73 -20.30 24.73
CA ASP A 262 10.43 -20.03 24.10
C ASP A 262 10.39 -18.63 23.46
N PRO A 263 10.10 -18.52 22.15
CA PRO A 263 10.10 -17.24 21.43
C PRO A 263 8.99 -16.28 21.90
N GLU A 264 7.82 -16.78 22.33
CA GLU A 264 6.73 -15.91 22.79
C GLU A 264 7.06 -15.31 24.16
N MET A 265 7.63 -16.10 25.07
CA MET A 265 8.16 -15.59 26.34
C MET A 265 9.28 -14.56 26.13
N LYS A 266 10.16 -14.74 25.14
CA LYS A 266 11.16 -13.72 24.79
C LYS A 266 10.50 -12.40 24.38
N LYS A 267 9.47 -12.43 23.54
CA LYS A 267 8.75 -11.22 23.12
C LYS A 267 8.11 -10.51 24.31
N LYS A 268 7.47 -11.25 25.23
CA LYS A 268 6.85 -10.71 26.44
C LYS A 268 7.82 -10.10 27.46
N ILE A 269 9.09 -10.50 27.40
CA ILE A 269 10.13 -9.97 28.31
C ILE A 269 10.81 -8.73 27.71
N ILE A 270 10.85 -8.66 26.37
CA ILE A 270 11.40 -7.51 25.65
C ILE A 270 10.41 -6.36 25.58
N GLY A 271 9.12 -6.65 25.34
CA GLY A 271 8.03 -5.66 25.37
C GLY A 271 7.60 -5.32 26.78
#